data_AF-A0A4Q5QIL8-F1
#
_entry.id   AF-A0A4Q5QIL8-F1
#
_cell.length_a   1.000
_cell.length_b   1.000
_cell.length_c   1.000
_cell.angle_alpha   90.00
_cell.angle_beta   90.00
_cell.angle_gamma   90.00
#
_symmetry.space_group_name_H-M   'P 1'
#
loop_
_entity.id
_entity.type
_entity.pdbx_description
1 polymer ?
#
loop_
_entity_poly.entity_id
_entity_poly.type
_entity_poly.pdbx_seq_one_letter_code
_entity_poly.pdbx_strand_id
1 'polypeptide(L)'
;MARTIIDLSVFLENDVISDPPGYGPSIEYIDHKASVPGLLGFFPGLAADDLPDGEAWAIERVALTTHNGTHLDAPYHYASTMDAKIGDGGKRAITIDEVPLDWCFQPGVKLDFRHFSDGYVAT
;
A
#
# COMPACT_ATOMS: atom_id res chain seq x y z
N MET A 1 1.62 -29.17 12.64
CA MET A 1 1.07 -28.75 11.33
C MET A 1 1.77 -27.46 10.93
N ALA A 2 2.12 -27.29 9.65
CA ALA A 2 2.70 -26.04 9.17
C ALA A 2 1.66 -24.92 9.22
N ARG A 3 2.09 -23.67 9.45
CA ARG A 3 1.23 -22.49 9.44
C ARG A 3 0.78 -22.21 8.00
N THR A 4 -0.51 -22.00 7.78
CA THR A 4 -1.04 -21.49 6.51
C THR A 4 -0.99 -19.97 6.52
N ILE A 5 -0.54 -19.38 5.40
CA ILE A 5 -0.56 -17.94 5.17
C ILE A 5 -1.70 -17.66 4.18
N ILE A 6 -2.57 -16.71 4.51
CA ILE A 6 -3.68 -16.26 3.68
C ILE A 6 -3.43 -14.78 3.37
N ASP A 7 -3.42 -14.43 2.09
CA ASP A 7 -3.30 -13.03 1.67
C ASP A 7 -4.68 -12.37 1.70
N LEU A 8 -4.76 -11.20 2.35
CA LEU A 8 -5.97 -10.37 2.47
C LEU A 8 -5.83 -9.05 1.68
N SER A 9 -4.71 -8.87 0.98
CA SER A 9 -4.43 -7.66 0.22
C SER A 9 -5.15 -7.63 -1.12
N VAL A 10 -5.42 -6.42 -1.61
CA VAL A 10 -5.73 -6.15 -3.01
C VAL A 10 -4.49 -5.60 -3.71
N PHE A 11 -4.34 -5.90 -4.99
CA PHE A 11 -3.27 -5.33 -5.80
C PHE A 11 -3.50 -3.83 -6.01
N LEU A 12 -2.40 -3.07 -6.13
CA LEU A 12 -2.46 -1.71 -6.64
C LEU A 12 -2.55 -1.77 -8.17
N GLU A 13 -3.52 -1.06 -8.73
CA GLU A 13 -3.75 -1.02 -10.17
C GLU A 13 -4.43 0.30 -10.58
N ASN A 14 -4.35 0.65 -11.87
CA ASN A 14 -4.90 1.91 -12.39
C ASN A 14 -6.41 1.86 -12.62
N ASP A 15 -6.96 0.67 -12.91
CA ASP A 15 -8.28 0.55 -13.54
C ASP A 15 -9.40 0.20 -12.55
N VAL A 16 -9.06 -0.33 -11.37
CA VAL A 16 -10.04 -0.67 -10.34
C VAL A 16 -10.31 0.54 -9.45
N ILE A 17 -11.59 0.93 -9.42
CA ILE A 17 -12.06 2.02 -8.55
C ILE A 17 -12.27 1.46 -7.14
N SER A 18 -11.19 1.42 -6.35
CA SER A 18 -11.22 1.10 -4.92
C SER A 18 -11.30 2.33 -4.01
N ASP A 19 -11.04 3.51 -4.57
CA ASP A 19 -10.80 4.75 -3.82
C ASP A 19 -11.80 5.85 -4.21
N PRO A 20 -11.97 6.89 -3.38
CA PRO A 20 -12.80 8.04 -3.73
C PRO A 20 -12.39 8.66 -5.08
N PRO A 21 -13.36 9.16 -5.88
CA PRO A 21 -13.05 9.78 -7.17
C PRO A 21 -11.97 10.86 -7.07
N GLY A 22 -10.90 10.71 -7.85
CA GLY A 22 -9.75 11.63 -7.88
C GLY A 22 -8.63 11.32 -6.88
N TYR A 23 -8.79 10.32 -6.01
CA TYR A 23 -7.77 9.90 -5.03
C TYR A 23 -7.14 8.55 -5.35
N GLY A 24 -7.46 7.93 -6.49
CA GLY A 24 -6.88 6.65 -6.89
C GLY A 24 -5.37 6.73 -7.15
N PRO A 25 -4.66 5.59 -7.09
CA PRO A 25 -3.25 5.53 -7.43
C PRO A 25 -3.01 5.75 -8.94
N SER A 26 -1.79 6.09 -9.29
CA SER A 26 -1.31 6.13 -10.67
C SER A 26 0.00 5.37 -10.77
N ILE A 27 0.05 4.40 -11.70
CA ILE A 27 1.18 3.53 -11.94
C ILE A 27 1.59 3.66 -13.40
N GLU A 28 2.81 4.17 -13.63
CA GLU A 28 3.49 4.12 -14.93
C GLU A 28 4.35 2.86 -14.98
N TYR A 29 3.99 1.92 -15.86
CA TYR A 29 4.74 0.70 -16.10
C TYR A 29 5.83 0.95 -17.15
N ILE A 30 7.08 0.63 -16.82
CA ILE A 30 8.23 0.75 -17.71
C ILE A 30 8.79 -0.66 -17.89
N ASP A 31 8.57 -1.23 -19.07
CA ASP A 31 9.02 -2.59 -19.39
C ASP A 31 10.53 -2.67 -19.69
N HIS A 32 10.99 -3.91 -19.92
CA HIS A 32 12.37 -4.26 -20.19
C HIS A 32 12.98 -3.58 -21.43
N LYS A 33 12.16 -3.17 -22.40
CA LYS A 33 12.62 -2.47 -23.61
C LYS A 33 12.57 -0.97 -23.43
N ALA A 34 11.53 -0.46 -22.77
CA ALA A 34 11.34 0.96 -22.49
C ALA A 34 12.44 1.55 -21.60
N SER A 35 13.05 0.74 -20.72
CA SER A 35 14.12 1.18 -19.81
C SER A 35 15.52 1.16 -20.43
N VAL A 36 15.73 0.52 -21.59
CA VAL A 36 17.05 0.39 -22.24
C VAL A 36 17.74 1.74 -22.46
N PRO A 37 17.08 2.78 -23.02
CA PRO A 37 17.73 4.08 -23.21
C PRO A 37 18.24 4.69 -21.90
N GLY A 38 17.52 4.47 -20.79
CA GLY A 38 17.93 4.92 -19.46
C GLY A 38 19.18 4.21 -18.97
N LEU A 39 19.25 2.89 -19.12
CA LEU A 39 20.45 2.10 -18.78
C LEU A 39 21.66 2.55 -19.60
N LEU A 40 21.54 2.62 -20.93
CA LEU A 40 22.64 2.99 -21.81
C LEU A 40 23.16 4.40 -21.49
N GLY A 41 22.28 5.31 -21.08
CA GLY A 41 22.64 6.65 -20.63
C GLY A 41 23.55 6.69 -19.40
N PHE A 42 23.54 5.67 -18.53
CA PHE A 42 24.43 5.57 -17.38
C PHE A 42 25.85 5.08 -17.74
N PHE A 43 26.01 4.36 -18.84
CA PHE A 43 27.26 3.65 -19.18
C PHE A 43 27.74 4.00 -20.60
N PRO A 44 28.57 5.05 -20.77
CA PRO A 44 29.10 5.43 -22.07
C PRO A 44 29.85 4.27 -22.75
N GLY A 45 29.44 3.93 -23.98
CA GLY A 45 30.05 2.86 -24.78
C GLY A 45 29.36 1.50 -24.66
N LEU A 46 28.40 1.34 -23.74
CA LEU A 46 27.53 0.17 -23.70
C LEU A 46 26.52 0.23 -24.86
N ALA A 47 26.40 -0.86 -25.62
CA ALA A 47 25.36 -1.02 -26.63
C ALA A 47 24.24 -1.93 -26.11
N ALA A 48 23.05 -1.83 -26.71
CA ALA A 48 21.95 -2.73 -26.36
C ALA A 48 22.30 -4.21 -26.60
N ASP A 49 23.06 -4.51 -27.66
CA ASP A 49 23.48 -5.88 -28.01
C ASP A 49 24.49 -6.48 -27.00
N ASP A 50 25.10 -5.64 -26.15
CA ASP A 50 25.94 -6.12 -25.04
C ASP A 50 25.08 -6.60 -23.84
N LEU A 51 23.77 -6.32 -23.85
CA LEU A 51 22.83 -6.74 -22.82
C LEU A 51 22.25 -8.12 -23.14
N PRO A 52 22.01 -8.97 -22.12
CA PRO A 52 21.21 -10.17 -22.30
C PRO A 52 19.87 -9.83 -22.95
N ASP A 53 19.58 -10.46 -24.08
CA ASP A 53 18.36 -10.28 -24.88
C ASP A 53 18.08 -8.83 -25.32
N GLY A 54 19.07 -7.93 -25.22
CA GLY A 54 18.88 -6.51 -25.47
C GLY A 54 17.89 -5.86 -24.51
N GLU A 55 17.86 -6.29 -23.25
CA GLU A 55 16.88 -5.87 -22.24
C GLU A 55 17.53 -5.18 -21.03
N ALA A 56 16.76 -4.28 -20.41
CA ALA A 56 17.07 -3.63 -19.15
C ALA A 56 16.00 -3.98 -18.09
N TRP A 57 16.01 -3.30 -16.93
CA TRP A 57 15.07 -3.59 -15.84
C TRP A 57 13.63 -3.20 -16.19
N ALA A 58 12.65 -3.96 -15.71
CA ALA A 58 11.28 -3.48 -15.63
C ALA A 58 11.08 -2.80 -14.27
N ILE A 59 10.45 -1.62 -14.27
CA ILE A 59 10.10 -0.89 -13.05
C ILE A 59 8.73 -0.24 -13.20
N GLU A 60 8.20 0.19 -12.07
CA GLU A 60 6.98 0.99 -11.98
C GLU A 60 7.31 2.32 -11.32
N ARG A 61 6.69 3.40 -11.79
CA ARG A 61 6.61 4.65 -11.04
C ARG A 61 5.21 4.79 -10.50
N VAL A 62 5.13 4.88 -9.18
CA VAL A 62 3.86 4.90 -8.46
C VAL A 62 3.67 6.26 -7.80
N ALA A 63 2.53 6.89 -8.05
CA ALA A 63 2.03 8.05 -7.33
C ALA A 63 0.75 7.64 -6.59
N LEU A 64 0.77 7.70 -5.26
CA LEU A 64 -0.35 7.30 -4.40
C LEU A 64 -0.36 8.07 -3.09
N THR A 65 -1.44 7.89 -2.33
CA THR A 65 -1.57 8.30 -0.93
C THR A 65 -1.43 7.09 -0.01
N THR A 66 -1.13 7.32 1.27
CA THR A 66 -1.07 6.26 2.29
C THR A 66 -2.40 5.55 2.54
N HIS A 67 -3.48 5.96 1.89
CA HIS A 67 -4.84 5.43 2.03
C HIS A 67 -5.35 4.71 0.79
N ASN A 68 -4.47 4.38 -0.17
CA ASN A 68 -4.85 3.61 -1.36
C ASN A 68 -4.77 2.10 -1.15
N GLY A 69 -5.75 1.37 -1.69
CA GLY A 69 -5.80 -0.10 -1.63
C GLY A 69 -5.89 -0.65 -0.20
N THR A 70 -5.29 -1.82 0.04
CA THR A 70 -5.16 -2.37 1.40
C THR A 70 -4.11 -1.58 2.19
N HIS A 71 -4.54 -0.84 3.20
CA HIS A 71 -3.68 0.06 3.98
C HIS A 71 -3.95 -0.04 5.49
N LEU A 72 -3.17 0.71 6.28
CA LEU A 72 -3.28 0.78 7.74
C LEU A 72 -3.36 2.25 8.18
N ASP A 73 -4.41 2.60 8.91
CA ASP A 73 -4.58 3.92 9.49
C ASP A 73 -3.90 4.02 10.86
N ALA A 74 -2.93 4.94 10.98
CA ALA A 74 -2.40 5.35 12.28
C ALA A 74 -3.36 6.32 12.98
N PRO A 75 -3.32 6.46 14.33
CA PRO A 75 -4.11 7.44 15.07
C PRO A 75 -4.07 8.86 14.50
N TYR A 76 -2.92 9.28 13.95
CA TYR A 76 -2.74 10.57 13.31
C TYR A 76 -3.70 10.84 12.13
N HIS A 77 -4.18 9.80 11.44
CA HIS A 77 -5.19 9.93 10.38
C HIS A 77 -6.48 10.58 10.90
N TYR A 78 -6.87 10.27 12.13
CA TYR A 78 -8.15 10.69 12.71
C TYR A 78 -8.07 12.03 13.42
N ALA A 79 -6.96 12.35 14.10
CA ALA A 79 -6.78 13.59 14.84
C ALA A 79 -5.30 13.88 15.16
N SER A 80 -4.97 15.14 15.44
CA SER A 80 -3.62 15.54 15.90
C SER A 80 -3.29 15.06 17.32
N THR A 81 -4.30 14.70 18.11
CA THR A 81 -4.17 14.14 19.47
C THR A 81 -4.96 12.83 19.62
N MET A 82 -4.54 12.00 20.57
CA MET A 82 -5.18 10.73 20.93
C MET A 82 -5.33 10.59 22.45
N ASP A 83 -6.08 9.59 22.89
CA ASP A 83 -6.25 9.19 24.30
C ASP A 83 -6.86 10.25 25.23
N ALA A 84 -7.52 11.28 24.69
CA ALA A 84 -8.10 12.36 25.49
C ALA A 84 -9.11 11.90 26.56
N LYS A 85 -9.79 10.76 26.35
CA LYS A 85 -10.76 10.20 27.31
C LYS A 85 -10.17 9.23 28.34
N ILE A 86 -8.95 8.75 28.11
CA ILE A 86 -8.30 7.72 28.94
C ILE A 86 -6.97 8.17 29.54
N GLY A 87 -6.49 9.36 29.17
CA GLY A 87 -5.26 9.97 29.67
C GLY A 87 -5.47 11.36 30.29
N ASP A 88 -4.38 11.93 30.79
CA ASP A 88 -4.34 13.24 31.44
C ASP A 88 -4.33 14.39 30.40
N GLY A 89 -5.47 14.61 29.73
CA GLY A 89 -5.65 15.71 28.78
C GLY A 89 -5.30 15.42 27.31
N GLY A 90 -5.07 14.14 26.97
CA GLY A 90 -4.70 13.70 25.62
C GLY A 90 -3.23 13.93 25.29
N LYS A 91 -2.70 13.17 24.32
CA LYS A 91 -1.31 13.26 23.85
C LYS A 91 -1.27 13.39 22.33
N ARG A 92 -0.14 13.79 21.76
CA ARG A 92 0.06 13.80 20.30
C ARG A 92 -0.28 12.42 19.71
N ALA A 93 -1.05 12.40 18.63
CA ALA A 93 -1.33 11.17 17.90
C ALA A 93 -0.06 10.65 17.22
N ILE A 94 0.20 9.34 17.35
CA ILE A 94 1.37 8.71 16.72
C ILE A 94 1.19 8.55 15.21
N THR A 95 2.28 8.74 14.47
CA THR A 95 2.37 8.42 13.04
C THR A 95 2.69 6.94 12.85
N ILE A 96 2.56 6.44 11.61
CA ILE A 96 2.65 4.99 11.32
C ILE A 96 3.99 4.36 11.71
N ASP A 97 5.08 5.12 11.60
CA ASP A 97 6.44 4.71 11.98
C ASP A 97 6.64 4.56 13.50
N GLU A 98 5.71 5.10 14.29
CA GLU A 98 5.71 5.03 15.75
C GLU A 98 4.71 3.99 16.29
N VAL A 99 3.92 3.36 15.42
CA VAL A 99 2.97 2.30 15.81
C VAL A 99 3.74 1.07 16.31
N PRO A 100 3.47 0.58 17.53
CA PRO A 100 4.13 -0.62 18.04
C PRO A 100 3.83 -1.83 17.15
N LEU A 101 4.88 -2.50 16.70
CA LEU A 101 4.76 -3.61 15.76
C LEU A 101 3.94 -4.77 16.33
N ASP A 102 4.00 -4.99 17.64
CA ASP A 102 3.22 -6.02 18.33
C ASP A 102 1.71 -5.83 18.19
N TRP A 103 1.21 -4.61 17.97
CA TRP A 103 -0.21 -4.35 17.67
C TRP A 103 -0.62 -5.01 16.34
N CYS A 104 0.29 -5.06 15.37
CA CYS A 104 0.06 -5.64 14.04
C CYS A 104 0.19 -7.17 14.01
N PHE A 105 0.63 -7.80 15.10
CA PHE A 105 0.81 -9.26 15.21
C PHE A 105 -0.13 -9.90 16.25
N GLN A 106 -1.34 -9.36 16.40
CA GLN A 106 -2.37 -9.89 17.31
C GLN A 106 -3.32 -10.88 16.61
N PRO A 107 -3.98 -11.79 17.36
CA PRO A 107 -5.04 -12.63 16.83
C PRO A 107 -6.21 -11.79 16.29
N GLY A 108 -6.63 -12.06 15.05
CA GLY A 108 -7.82 -11.47 14.45
C GLY A 108 -9.09 -12.29 14.70
N VAL A 109 -10.25 -11.64 14.65
CA VAL A 109 -11.56 -12.29 14.66
C VAL A 109 -12.27 -11.96 13.34
N LYS A 110 -12.83 -12.99 12.68
CA LYS A 110 -13.65 -12.82 11.47
C LYS A 110 -15.13 -12.91 11.83
N LEU A 111 -15.85 -11.81 11.68
CA LEU A 111 -17.31 -11.77 11.78
C LEU A 111 -17.89 -11.81 10.37
N ASP A 112 -18.87 -12.69 10.12
CA ASP A 112 -19.48 -12.86 8.80
C ASP A 112 -20.87 -12.22 8.76
N PHE A 113 -20.96 -11.08 8.08
CA PHE A 113 -22.17 -10.25 7.97
C PHE A 113 -22.82 -10.27 6.58
N ARG A 114 -22.39 -11.17 5.69
CA ARG A 114 -22.88 -11.22 4.30
C ARG A 114 -24.39 -11.50 4.15
N HIS A 115 -25.05 -11.87 5.23
CA HIS A 115 -26.48 -12.17 5.29
C HIS A 115 -27.35 -10.95 5.68
N PHE A 116 -26.74 -9.84 6.07
CA PHE A 116 -27.44 -8.59 6.34
C PHE A 116 -27.59 -7.74 5.08
N SER A 117 -28.62 -6.91 5.04
CA SER A 117 -28.84 -5.95 3.97
C SER A 117 -27.88 -4.76 4.07
N ASP A 118 -27.65 -4.09 2.94
CA ASP A 118 -26.90 -2.83 2.88
C ASP A 118 -27.47 -1.80 3.89
N GLY A 119 -26.57 -1.15 4.63
CA GLY A 119 -26.94 -0.17 5.66
C GLY A 119 -27.34 -0.75 7.02
N TYR A 120 -27.29 -2.07 7.20
CA TYR A 120 -27.51 -2.69 8.52
C TYR A 120 -26.45 -2.26 9.55
N VAL A 121 -26.90 -1.88 10.75
CA VAL A 121 -26.03 -1.50 11.87
C VAL A 121 -25.80 -2.73 12.76
N ALA A 122 -24.58 -3.27 12.75
CA ALA A 122 -24.20 -4.36 13.64
C ALA A 122 -24.04 -3.84 15.09
N THR A 123 -24.66 -4.54 16.04
CA THR A 123 -24.69 -4.19 17.48
C THR A 123 -24.11 -5.31 18.33
#